data_AF-A0AAW9EHE4-F1
#
_entry.id   AF-A0AAW9EHE4-F1
#
_cell.length_a   1.000
_cell.length_b   1.000
_cell.length_c   1.000
_cell.angle_alpha   90.00
_cell.angle_beta   90.00
_cell.angle_gamma   90.00
#
_symmetry.space_group_name_H-M   'P 1'
#
loop_
_entity.id
_entity.type
_entity.pdbx_description
1 polymer ?
#
loop_
_entity_poly.entity_id
_entity_poly.type
_entity_poly.pdbx_seq_one_letter_code
_entity_poly.pdbx_strand_id
1 'polypeptide(L)'
;AMAASPSIAHQPPTKDDILYLKQDAPVFETTIPEIRAKFNQNNASLFLNEYKIITNNDITIPLVRAATRITPYLYSSAVLE
;
A
#
# COMPACT_ATOMS: atom_id res chain seq x y z
N ALA A 1 -24.72 -37.47 -9.22
CA ALA A 1 -23.84 -36.52 -9.95
C ALA A 1 -23.55 -35.34 -9.02
N MET A 2 -22.30 -35.16 -8.59
CA MET A 2 -21.91 -33.99 -7.80
C MET A 2 -21.69 -32.82 -8.76
N ALA A 3 -22.46 -31.74 -8.61
CA ALA A 3 -22.23 -30.51 -9.35
C ALA A 3 -20.92 -29.89 -8.89
N ALA A 4 -19.97 -29.71 -9.81
CA ALA A 4 -18.73 -29.00 -9.53
C ALA A 4 -19.06 -27.51 -9.33
N SER A 5 -18.65 -26.95 -8.19
CA SER A 5 -18.72 -25.51 -7.94
C SER A 5 -17.85 -24.77 -8.97
N PRO A 6 -18.30 -23.63 -9.54
CA PRO A 6 -17.47 -22.85 -10.44
C PRO A 6 -16.27 -22.31 -9.66
N SER A 7 -15.07 -22.68 -10.10
CA SER A 7 -13.82 -22.10 -9.62
C SER A 7 -13.76 -20.68 -10.16
N ILE A 8 -14.07 -19.67 -9.34
CA ILE A 8 -13.83 -18.26 -9.70
C ILE A 8 -12.31 -18.12 -9.80
N ALA A 9 -11.80 -18.01 -11.02
CA ALA A 9 -10.42 -17.61 -11.24
C ALA A 9 -10.28 -16.19 -10.69
N HIS A 10 -9.57 -16.04 -9.57
CA HIS A 10 -9.16 -14.74 -9.07
C HIS A 10 -8.10 -14.19 -10.02
N GLN A 11 -8.55 -13.51 -11.07
CA GLN A 11 -7.64 -12.73 -11.89
C GLN A 11 -7.11 -11.57 -11.02
N PRO A 12 -5.79 -11.42 -10.86
CA PRO A 12 -5.23 -10.30 -10.12
C PRO A 12 -5.68 -8.98 -10.77
N PRO A 13 -6.06 -7.97 -9.97
CA PRO A 13 -6.56 -6.72 -10.50
C PRO A 13 -5.48 -6.03 -11.32
N THR A 14 -5.86 -5.48 -12.47
CA THR A 14 -5.00 -4.65 -13.31
C THR A 14 -4.99 -3.21 -12.80
N LYS A 15 -4.07 -2.39 -13.33
CA LYS A 15 -3.97 -0.97 -12.97
C LYS A 15 -5.31 -0.23 -13.20
N ASP A 16 -6.02 -0.57 -14.28
CA ASP A 16 -7.29 0.07 -14.67
C ASP A 16 -8.46 -0.30 -13.75
N ASP A 17 -8.36 -1.42 -13.04
CA ASP A 17 -9.35 -1.86 -12.03
C ASP A 17 -9.24 -1.04 -10.73
N ILE A 18 -8.16 -0.26 -10.55
CA ILE A 18 -7.86 0.49 -9.34
C ILE A 18 -8.03 1.99 -9.57
N LEU A 19 -9.03 2.59 -8.91
CA LEU A 19 -9.45 3.98 -9.17
C LEU A 19 -8.32 5.01 -9.03
N TYR A 20 -7.47 4.89 -8.01
CA TYR A 20 -6.37 5.82 -7.74
C TYR A 20 -5.13 5.59 -8.61
N LEU A 21 -5.15 4.62 -9.52
CA LEU A 21 -4.05 4.39 -10.47
C LEU A 21 -4.41 4.75 -11.91
N LYS A 22 -5.62 5.25 -12.15
CA LYS A 22 -6.03 5.72 -13.48
C LYS A 22 -5.24 6.96 -13.88
N GLN A 23 -5.06 7.18 -15.19
CA GLN A 23 -4.29 8.31 -15.72
C GLN A 23 -4.80 9.67 -15.22
N ASP A 24 -6.12 9.82 -15.04
CA ASP A 24 -6.75 11.06 -14.57
C ASP A 24 -7.09 11.02 -13.07
N ALA A 25 -6.50 10.08 -12.32
CA ALA A 25 -6.70 10.02 -10.87
C ALA A 25 -6.09 11.26 -10.19
N PRO A 26 -6.72 11.79 -9.12
CA PRO A 26 -6.10 12.81 -8.30
C PRO A 26 -4.79 12.30 -7.69
N VAL A 27 -3.74 13.12 -7.72
CA VAL A 27 -2.48 12.83 -7.05
C VAL A 27 -2.59 13.07 -5.56
N PHE A 28 -1.80 12.33 -4.77
CA PHE A 28 -1.72 12.62 -3.34
C PHE A 28 -0.87 13.88 -3.09
N GLU A 29 -1.51 14.95 -2.62
CA GLU A 29 -0.83 16.21 -2.26
C GLU A 29 0.14 16.06 -1.07
N THR A 30 -0.09 15.06 -0.20
CA THR A 30 0.72 14.84 1.00
C THR A 30 1.72 13.71 0.78
N THR A 31 2.98 14.00 1.09
CA THR A 31 4.09 13.05 0.98
C THR A 31 4.23 12.18 2.24
N ILE A 32 4.88 11.02 2.10
CA ILE A 32 5.20 10.14 3.26
C ILE A 32 5.95 10.89 4.38
N PRO A 33 6.97 11.72 4.10
CA PRO A 33 7.64 12.50 5.15
C PRO A 33 6.70 13.45 5.91
N GLU A 34 5.76 14.09 5.23
CA GLU A 34 4.79 14.98 5.88
C GLU A 34 3.81 14.22 6.76
N ILE A 35 3.31 13.06 6.30
CA ILE A 35 2.47 12.17 7.13
C ILE A 35 3.22 11.77 8.39
N ARG A 36 4.48 11.32 8.23
CA ARG A 36 5.34 10.93 9.37
C ARG A 36 5.53 12.08 10.35
N ALA A 37 5.88 13.27 9.86
CA ALA A 37 6.12 14.44 10.69
C ALA A 37 4.87 14.81 11.51
N LYS A 38 3.71 14.94 10.85
CA LYS A 38 2.45 15.25 11.52
C LYS A 38 2.05 14.18 12.52
N PHE A 39 2.20 12.90 12.18
CA PHE A 39 1.88 11.80 13.08
C PHE A 39 2.76 11.82 14.33
N ASN A 40 4.07 11.97 14.17
CA ASN A 40 5.03 11.94 15.28
C ASN A 40 4.87 13.16 16.20
N GLN A 41 4.53 14.34 15.65
CA GLN A 41 4.20 15.52 16.45
C GLN A 41 3.00 15.27 17.37
N ASN A 42 1.99 14.54 16.88
CA ASN A 42 0.76 14.27 17.63
C ASN A 42 0.85 13.02 18.54
N ASN A 43 1.87 12.16 18.35
CA ASN A 43 1.97 10.86 19.02
C ASN A 43 3.38 10.61 19.56
N ALA A 44 3.74 11.23 20.70
CA ALA A 44 5.08 11.09 21.28
C ALA A 44 5.45 9.66 21.71
N SER A 45 4.45 8.83 22.10
CA SER A 45 4.66 7.44 22.53
C SER A 45 4.61 6.43 21.39
N LEU A 46 4.19 6.83 20.19
CA LEU A 46 4.05 5.97 19.03
C LEU A 46 4.68 6.67 17.83
N PHE A 47 5.98 6.43 17.63
CA PHE A 47 6.77 7.13 16.62
C PHE A 47 6.89 6.29 15.34
N LEU A 48 6.60 6.90 14.20
CA LEU A 48 6.90 6.35 12.88
C LEU A 48 8.34 6.70 12.50
N ASN A 49 9.15 5.66 12.26
CA ASN A 49 10.49 5.80 11.69
C ASN A 49 10.41 6.08 10.18
N GLU A 50 11.56 6.33 9.54
CA GLU A 50 11.65 6.42 8.09
C GLU A 50 11.06 5.20 7.38
N TYR A 51 10.32 5.46 6.30
CA TYR A 51 9.76 4.41 5.46
C TYR A 51 10.86 3.86 4.55
N LYS A 52 10.85 2.55 4.36
CA LYS A 52 11.75 1.83 3.44
C LYS A 52 10.94 1.22 2.32
N ILE A 53 11.47 1.31 1.10
CA ILE A 53 10.86 0.66 -0.07
C ILE A 53 10.82 -0.86 0.15
N ILE A 54 9.65 -1.45 -0.11
CA ILE A 54 9.44 -2.89 -0.19
C ILE A 54 9.46 -3.24 -1.67
N THR A 55 10.51 -3.94 -2.09
CA THR A 55 10.55 -4.60 -3.39
C THR A 55 9.67 -5.86 -3.33
N ASN A 56 8.59 -5.87 -4.11
CA ASN A 56 7.82 -7.09 -4.32
C ASN A 56 8.29 -7.76 -5.62
N ASN A 57 8.55 -9.06 -5.57
CA ASN A 57 8.86 -9.84 -6.78
C ASN A 57 7.60 -10.17 -7.59
N ASP A 58 6.41 -9.91 -7.04
CA ASP A 58 5.14 -10.13 -7.72
C ASP A 58 4.81 -8.93 -8.63
N ILE A 59 5.03 -9.11 -9.92
CA ILE A 59 5.02 -8.09 -10.98
C ILE A 59 3.62 -7.70 -11.47
N THR A 60 2.56 -8.30 -10.93
CA THR A 60 1.21 -8.15 -11.53
C THR A 60 0.66 -6.74 -11.40
N ILE A 61 1.11 -5.98 -10.40
CA ILE A 61 0.75 -4.57 -10.23
C ILE A 61 2.05 -3.80 -9.91
N PRO A 62 2.53 -2.93 -10.82
CA PRO A 62 3.82 -2.25 -10.68
C PRO A 62 3.74 -1.07 -9.70
N LEU A 63 3.33 -1.36 -8.47
CA LEU A 63 3.24 -0.37 -7.39
C LEU A 63 4.51 -0.39 -6.56
N VAL A 64 5.13 0.77 -6.41
CA VAL A 64 6.17 0.95 -5.41
C VAL A 64 5.48 0.97 -4.05
N ARG A 65 5.94 0.15 -3.12
CA ARG A 65 5.40 0.10 -1.75
C ARG A 65 6.51 0.52 -0.80
N ALA A 66 6.13 1.15 0.31
CA ALA A 66 7.05 1.48 1.38
C ALA A 66 6.43 1.15 2.73
N ALA A 67 7.24 0.76 3.71
CA ALA A 67 6.76 0.54 5.06
C ALA A 67 7.76 0.99 6.11
N THR A 68 7.24 1.27 7.29
CA THR A 68 8.00 1.50 8.52
C THR A 68 7.48 0.59 9.62
N ARG A 69 8.40 0.09 10.44
CA ARG A 69 8.08 -0.79 11.56
C ARG A 69 7.82 0.05 12.80
N ILE A 70 6.68 -0.23 13.45
CA ILE A 70 6.29 0.40 14.72
C ILE A 70 6.60 -0.56 15.87
N THR A 71 6.17 -1.82 15.75
CA THR A 71 6.49 -2.90 16.68
C THR A 71 6.79 -4.20 15.89
N PRO A 72 7.15 -5.32 16.54
CA PRO A 72 7.30 -6.60 15.84
C PRO A 72 6.06 -7.07 15.07
N TYR A 73 4.88 -6.65 15.50
CA TYR A 73 3.60 -7.10 14.95
C TYR A 73 2.78 -5.97 14.31
N LEU A 74 3.30 -4.74 14.32
CA LEU A 74 2.62 -3.56 13.79
C LEU A 74 3.53 -2.75 12.87
N TYR A 75 3.04 -2.52 11.66
CA TYR A 75 3.72 -1.77 10.60
C TYR A 75 2.76 -0.74 10.03
N SER A 76 3.31 0.38 9.59
CA SER A 76 2.60 1.31 8.70
C SER A 76 3.15 1.15 7.30
N SER A 77 2.26 1.07 6.30
CA SER A 77 2.63 0.91 4.89
C SER A 77 1.95 1.97 4.04
N ALA A 78 2.63 2.37 2.97
CA ALA A 78 2.12 3.27 1.96
C ALA A 78 2.43 2.72 0.56
N VAL A 79 1.57 3.06 -0.39
CA VAL A 79 1.80 2.86 -1.82
C VAL A 79 2.31 4.19 -2.38
N LEU A 80 3.32 4.11 -3.23
CA LEU A 80 3.93 5.23 -3.94
C LEU A 80 3.58 5.07 -5.42
N GLU A 81 3.11 6.17 -6.02
CA GLU A 81 2.80 6.32 -7.45
C GLU A 81 3.98 6.90 -8.23
#